data_AF-A0A9D8EEC3-F1
#
_entry.id   AF-A0A9D8EEC3-F1
#
_cell.length_a   1.000
_cell.length_b   1.000
_cell.length_c   1.000
_cell.angle_alpha   90.00
_cell.angle_beta   90.00
_cell.angle_gamma   90.00
#
_symmetry.space_group_name_H-M   'P 1'
#
loop_
_entity.id
_entity.type
_entity.pdbx_description
1 polymer ?
#
loop_
_entity_poly.entity_id
_entity_poly.type
_entity_poly.pdbx_seq_one_letter_code
_entity_poly.pdbx_strand_id
1 'polypeptide(L)'
;MEIEKNYSILKACRFCPMCRHLCSSGNISMHESDFPRGRSLILYSVFRGEGYNRDYVNALFNCHMCGSCLAGCEGSFNLPELIRLSRMDIADEGMTPELIRKMKDNILKTENYFGENFTKSFTSGHSSEEKKNAEI
;
A
#
# COMPACT_ATOMS: atom_id res chain seq x y z
N MET A 1 -8.09 -11.69 -9.25
CA MET A 1 -7.41 -10.68 -8.40
C MET A 1 -6.46 -9.86 -9.23
N GLU A 2 -6.25 -8.58 -8.90
CA GLU A 2 -5.38 -7.68 -9.67
C GLU A 2 -3.89 -8.12 -9.64
N ILE A 3 -3.47 -8.85 -8.60
CA ILE A 3 -2.12 -9.41 -8.51
C ILE A 3 -1.77 -10.41 -9.64
N GLU A 4 -2.76 -11.04 -10.28
CA GLU A 4 -2.55 -12.04 -11.34
C GLU A 4 -1.91 -11.42 -12.59
N LYS A 5 -2.17 -10.12 -12.82
CA LYS A 5 -1.63 -9.36 -13.96
C LYS A 5 -0.09 -9.28 -13.92
N ASN A 6 0.51 -9.46 -12.74
CA ASN A 6 1.95 -9.30 -12.50
C ASN A 6 2.62 -10.59 -11.99
N TYR A 7 2.19 -11.74 -12.51
CA TYR A 7 2.69 -13.06 -12.10
C TYR A 7 4.21 -13.26 -12.25
N SER A 8 4.85 -12.60 -13.23
CA SER A 8 6.30 -12.67 -13.43
C SER A 8 7.07 -12.08 -12.25
N ILE A 9 6.64 -10.91 -11.75
CA ILE A 9 7.20 -10.22 -10.58
C ILE A 9 7.05 -11.11 -9.35
N LEU A 10 5.85 -11.64 -9.12
CA LEU A 10 5.55 -12.51 -8.00
C LEU A 10 6.48 -13.73 -7.96
N LYS A 11 6.68 -14.38 -9.12
CA LYS A 11 7.59 -15.52 -9.23
C LYS A 11 9.05 -15.12 -8.95
N ALA A 12 9.52 -14.01 -9.49
CA ALA A 12 10.90 -13.60 -9.30
C ALA A 12 11.19 -13.20 -7.84
N CYS A 13 10.30 -12.45 -7.21
CA CYS A 13 10.55 -11.86 -5.90
C CYS A 13 10.44 -12.86 -4.74
N ARG A 14 9.61 -13.91 -4.83
CA ARG A 14 9.34 -14.84 -3.70
C ARG A 14 10.58 -15.54 -3.12
N PHE A 15 11.62 -15.74 -3.93
CA PHE A 15 12.88 -16.38 -3.50
C PHE A 15 14.11 -15.48 -3.68
N CYS A 16 13.92 -14.19 -3.97
CA CYS A 16 15.02 -13.25 -4.18
C CYS A 16 15.42 -12.55 -2.86
N PRO A 17 16.69 -12.66 -2.40
CA PRO A 17 17.13 -12.00 -1.16
C PRO A 17 17.69 -10.58 -1.36
N MET A 18 17.90 -10.13 -2.60
CA MET A 18 18.70 -8.94 -2.94
C MET A 18 18.23 -7.67 -2.23
N CYS A 19 16.93 -7.39 -2.30
CA CYS A 19 16.36 -6.11 -1.86
C CYS A 19 16.10 -6.05 -0.35
N ARG A 20 16.44 -7.11 0.41
CA ARG A 20 16.08 -7.25 1.83
C ARG A 20 16.62 -6.11 2.67
N HIS A 21 17.92 -5.85 2.59
CA HIS A 21 18.62 -4.86 3.40
C HIS A 21 18.18 -3.41 3.11
N LEU A 22 17.58 -3.15 1.94
CA LEU A 22 17.10 -1.82 1.55
C LEU A 22 15.75 -1.46 2.17
N CYS A 23 15.01 -2.42 2.72
CA CYS A 23 13.65 -2.18 3.18
C CYS A 23 13.62 -1.57 4.58
N SER A 24 13.26 -0.29 4.68
CA SER A 24 13.14 0.40 5.97
C SER A 24 12.10 -0.23 6.90
N SER A 25 10.91 -0.59 6.39
CA SER A 25 9.88 -1.22 7.22
C SER A 25 10.32 -2.56 7.80
N GLY A 26 11.00 -3.38 7.00
CA GLY A 26 11.53 -4.67 7.44
C GLY A 26 12.64 -4.51 8.47
N ASN A 27 13.55 -3.56 8.26
CA ASN A 27 14.63 -3.28 9.20
C ASN A 27 14.14 -2.71 10.55
N ILE A 28 13.00 -2.01 10.57
CA ILE A 28 12.41 -1.50 11.82
C ILE A 28 11.65 -2.61 12.56
N SER A 29 10.79 -3.35 11.85
CA SER A 29 9.96 -4.41 12.45
C SER A 29 10.74 -5.67 12.81
N MET A 30 11.84 -5.95 12.11
CA MET A 30 12.62 -7.19 12.17
C MET A 30 11.81 -8.47 11.89
N HIS A 31 10.59 -8.35 11.37
CA HIS A 31 9.78 -9.48 10.93
C HIS A 31 10.05 -9.80 9.47
N GLU A 32 10.37 -11.06 9.15
CA GLU A 32 10.67 -11.45 7.77
C GLU A 32 9.48 -11.19 6.81
N SER A 33 8.24 -11.24 7.32
CA SER A 33 7.00 -10.90 6.59
C SER A 33 6.99 -9.47 6.05
N ASP A 34 7.66 -8.54 6.72
CA ASP A 34 7.68 -7.11 6.39
C ASP A 34 8.81 -6.75 5.43
N PHE A 35 9.64 -7.72 5.05
CA PHE A 35 10.63 -7.55 3.98
C PHE A 35 10.02 -7.81 2.60
N PRO A 36 10.63 -7.29 1.51
CA PRO A 36 10.17 -7.47 0.14
C PRO A 36 9.90 -8.94 -0.23
N ARG A 37 10.81 -9.83 0.18
CA ARG A 37 10.71 -11.27 -0.04
C ARG A 37 9.52 -11.88 0.72
N GLY A 38 9.39 -11.58 2.02
CA GLY A 38 8.28 -12.08 2.85
C GLY A 38 6.92 -11.67 2.30
N ARG A 39 6.77 -10.40 1.91
CA ARG A 39 5.55 -9.92 1.23
C ARG A 39 5.28 -10.66 -0.08
N SER A 40 6.31 -10.93 -0.87
CA SER A 40 6.17 -11.69 -2.11
C SER A 40 5.75 -13.14 -1.86
N LEU A 41 6.24 -13.76 -0.79
CA LEU A 41 5.81 -15.11 -0.38
C LEU A 41 4.35 -15.11 0.08
N ILE A 42 3.94 -14.12 0.88
CA ILE A 42 2.54 -13.93 1.29
C ILE A 42 1.63 -13.81 0.07
N LEU A 43 1.98 -12.93 -0.87
CA LEU A 43 1.19 -12.75 -2.10
C LEU A 43 1.17 -14.02 -2.96
N TYR A 44 2.22 -14.83 -2.92
CA TYR A 44 2.27 -16.10 -3.64
C TYR A 44 1.34 -17.14 -2.98
N SER A 45 1.32 -17.20 -1.65
CA SER A 45 0.35 -17.98 -0.88
C SER A 45 -1.10 -17.60 -1.22
N VAL A 46 -1.40 -16.30 -1.25
CA VAL A 46 -2.73 -15.81 -1.62
C VAL A 46 -3.08 -16.19 -3.06
N PHE A 47 -2.15 -16.00 -4.00
CA PHE A 47 -2.31 -16.43 -5.39
C PHE A 47 -2.57 -17.95 -5.53
N ARG A 48 -2.05 -18.76 -4.59
CA ARG A 48 -2.28 -20.22 -4.53
C ARG A 48 -3.61 -20.61 -3.88
N GLY A 49 -4.36 -19.65 -3.34
CA GLY A 49 -5.71 -19.87 -2.79
C GLY A 49 -5.82 -19.80 -1.26
N GLU A 50 -4.77 -19.41 -0.52
CA GLU A 50 -4.84 -19.32 0.96
C GLU A 50 -5.72 -18.15 1.48
N GLY A 51 -6.08 -17.18 0.61
CA GLY A 51 -6.85 -16.00 0.98
C GLY A 51 -6.08 -15.01 1.87
N TYR A 52 -6.60 -13.79 2.02
CA TYR A 52 -6.01 -12.82 2.95
C TYR A 52 -6.46 -13.10 4.39
N ASN A 53 -5.52 -12.98 5.33
CA ASN A 53 -5.79 -12.97 6.77
C ASN A 53 -5.24 -11.67 7.40
N ARG A 54 -5.50 -11.48 8.69
CA ARG A 54 -5.09 -10.26 9.41
C ARG A 54 -3.57 -10.01 9.36
N ASP A 55 -2.76 -11.05 9.50
CA ASP A 55 -1.29 -10.92 9.51
C ASP A 55 -0.76 -10.59 8.12
N TYR A 56 -1.34 -11.16 7.07
CA TYR A 56 -1.01 -10.86 5.69
C TYR A 56 -1.34 -9.41 5.34
N VAL A 57 -2.54 -8.96 5.73
CA VAL A 57 -2.95 -7.57 5.57
C VAL A 57 -1.98 -6.65 6.31
N ASN A 58 -1.66 -6.92 7.57
CA ASN A 58 -0.72 -6.10 8.33
C ASN A 58 0.65 -6.00 7.64
N ALA A 59 1.22 -7.13 7.20
CA ALA A 59 2.53 -7.14 6.53
C ALA A 59 2.54 -6.33 5.23
N LEU A 60 1.45 -6.40 4.44
CA LEU A 60 1.29 -5.63 3.21
C LEU A 60 1.07 -4.14 3.49
N PHE A 61 0.32 -3.78 4.53
CA PHE A 61 0.07 -2.38 4.93
C PHE A 61 1.27 -1.74 5.65
N ASN A 62 2.17 -2.52 6.24
CA ASN A 62 3.45 -2.04 6.79
C ASN A 62 4.43 -1.54 5.71
N CYS A 63 4.15 -1.75 4.43
CA CYS A 63 4.99 -1.20 3.36
C CYS A 63 4.84 0.32 3.24
N HIS A 64 5.94 1.07 3.32
CA HIS A 64 5.91 2.53 3.17
C HIS A 64 5.77 3.01 1.72
N MET A 65 5.71 2.10 0.73
CA MET A 65 5.65 2.45 -0.70
C MET A 65 6.81 3.35 -1.18
N CYS A 66 7.97 3.26 -0.53
CA CYS A 66 9.13 4.14 -0.81
C CYS A 66 9.92 3.80 -2.10
N GLY A 67 9.67 2.64 -2.71
CA GLY A 67 10.35 2.23 -3.95
C GLY A 67 11.81 1.78 -3.81
N SER A 68 12.40 1.77 -2.61
CA SER A 68 13.82 1.39 -2.42
C SER A 68 14.14 -0.02 -2.91
N CYS A 69 13.20 -0.95 -2.81
CA CYS A 69 13.37 -2.30 -3.33
C CYS A 69 13.39 -2.37 -4.86
N LEU A 70 12.68 -1.47 -5.56
CA LEU A 70 12.73 -1.36 -7.02
C LEU A 70 14.05 -0.72 -7.47
N ALA A 71 14.49 0.34 -6.77
CA ALA A 71 15.73 1.04 -7.10
C ALA A 71 16.97 0.13 -7.01
N GLY A 72 17.00 -0.80 -6.04
CA GLY A 72 18.08 -1.78 -5.91
C GLY A 72 17.82 -3.12 -6.61
N CYS A 73 16.82 -3.21 -7.49
CA CYS A 73 16.48 -4.47 -8.15
C CYS A 73 17.25 -4.66 -9.45
N GLU A 74 18.18 -5.62 -9.47
CA GLU A 74 18.87 -6.06 -10.71
C GLU A 74 17.90 -6.53 -11.80
N GLY A 75 16.82 -7.21 -11.41
CA GLY A 75 15.81 -7.72 -12.32
C GLY A 75 14.75 -6.70 -12.75
N SER A 76 14.81 -5.46 -12.25
CA SER A 76 13.82 -4.40 -12.52
C SER A 76 12.37 -4.82 -12.24
N PHE A 77 12.15 -5.68 -11.24
CA PHE A 77 10.82 -6.16 -10.86
C PHE A 77 10.12 -5.15 -9.94
N ASN A 78 8.97 -4.62 -10.39
CA ASN A 78 8.20 -3.62 -9.65
C ASN A 78 7.33 -4.24 -8.54
N LEU A 79 7.97 -4.69 -7.47
CA LEU A 79 7.28 -5.18 -6.28
C LEU A 79 6.37 -4.13 -5.61
N PRO A 80 6.74 -2.83 -5.51
CA PRO A 80 5.83 -1.82 -4.96
C PRO A 80 4.48 -1.80 -5.67
N GLU A 81 4.45 -1.90 -6.99
CA GLU A 81 3.20 -1.95 -7.75
C GLU A 81 2.38 -3.19 -7.40
N LEU A 82 3.02 -4.36 -7.26
CA LEU A 82 2.33 -5.57 -6.83
C LEU A 82 1.71 -5.43 -5.42
N ILE A 83 2.42 -4.77 -4.49
CA ILE A 83 1.89 -4.46 -3.16
C ILE A 83 0.69 -3.50 -3.28
N ARG A 84 0.77 -2.47 -4.13
CA ARG A 84 -0.34 -1.53 -4.38
C ARG A 84 -1.59 -2.26 -4.87
N LEU A 85 -1.44 -3.15 -5.85
CA LEU A 85 -2.55 -3.95 -6.39
C LEU A 85 -3.14 -4.88 -5.32
N SER A 86 -2.31 -5.55 -4.51
CA SER A 86 -2.83 -6.37 -3.41
C SER A 86 -3.61 -5.57 -2.36
N ARG A 87 -3.23 -4.32 -2.10
CA ARG A 87 -4.01 -3.43 -1.21
C ARG A 87 -5.35 -3.05 -1.80
N MET A 88 -5.48 -2.98 -3.14
CA MET A 88 -6.77 -2.82 -3.81
C MET A 88 -7.62 -4.08 -3.65
N ASP A 89 -7.04 -5.26 -3.89
CA ASP A 89 -7.75 -6.54 -3.68
C ASP A 89 -8.25 -6.66 -2.22
N ILE A 90 -7.42 -6.33 -1.22
CA ILE A 90 -7.81 -6.30 0.21
C ILE A 90 -8.92 -5.30 0.50
N ALA A 91 -8.94 -4.16 -0.21
CA ALA A 91 -9.99 -3.16 -0.06
C ALA A 91 -11.32 -3.65 -0.63
N ASP A 92 -11.29 -4.33 -1.77
CA ASP A 92 -12.48 -4.94 -2.39
C ASP A 92 -13.05 -6.08 -1.53
N GLU A 93 -12.20 -6.82 -0.82
CA GLU A 93 -12.60 -7.85 0.15
C GLU A 93 -13.07 -7.28 1.52
N GLY A 94 -13.04 -5.96 1.71
CA GLY A 94 -13.49 -5.31 2.94
C GLY A 94 -12.58 -5.52 4.15
N MET A 95 -11.35 -6.00 3.94
CA MET A 95 -10.36 -6.28 4.99
C MET A 95 -9.37 -5.13 5.24
N THR A 96 -9.71 -3.93 4.77
CA THR A 96 -8.90 -2.73 4.97
C THR A 96 -8.75 -2.40 6.47
N PRO A 97 -7.53 -2.06 6.96
CA PRO A 97 -7.33 -1.68 8.35
C PRO A 97 -8.21 -0.49 8.79
N GLU A 98 -8.66 -0.52 10.04
CA GLU A 98 -9.59 0.47 10.62
C GLU A 98 -9.14 1.92 10.43
N LEU A 99 -7.85 2.18 10.64
CA LEU A 99 -7.28 3.52 10.51
C LEU A 99 -7.48 4.08 9.09
N ILE A 100 -7.25 3.25 8.07
CA ILE A 100 -7.38 3.63 6.67
C ILE A 100 -8.85 3.84 6.30
N ARG A 101 -9.76 3.01 6.84
CA ARG A 101 -11.19 3.20 6.66
C ARG A 101 -11.67 4.53 7.27
N LYS A 102 -11.22 4.87 8.48
CA LYS A 102 -11.51 6.16 9.11
C LYS A 102 -10.96 7.33 8.29
N MET A 103 -9.73 7.23 7.78
CA MET A 103 -9.16 8.25 6.90
C MET A 103 -10.00 8.45 5.64
N LYS A 104 -10.46 7.36 5.00
CA LYS A 104 -11.38 7.43 3.86
C LYS A 104 -12.68 8.15 4.23
N ASP A 105 -13.30 7.77 5.35
CA ASP A 105 -14.57 8.37 5.79
C ASP A 105 -14.41 9.87 6.11
N ASN A 106 -13.27 10.25 6.69
CA ASN A 106 -12.94 11.65 6.95
C ASN A 106 -12.80 12.44 5.65
N ILE A 107 -12.04 11.91 4.67
CA ILE A 107 -11.89 12.54 3.35
C ILE A 107 -13.26 12.75 2.69
N LEU A 108 -14.14 11.76 2.74
CA LEU A 108 -15.47 11.85 2.13
C LEU A 108 -16.41 12.84 2.85
N LYS A 109 -16.23 13.06 4.16
CA LYS A 109 -17.11 13.92 4.97
C LYS A 109 -16.64 15.36 5.05
N THR A 110 -15.33 15.58 5.22
CA THR A 110 -14.76 16.88 5.55
C THR A 110 -13.74 17.37 4.52
N GLU A 111 -13.54 16.62 3.44
CA GLU A 111 -12.47 16.85 2.45
C GLU A 111 -11.07 16.90 3.09
N ASN A 112 -10.90 16.30 4.27
CA ASN A 112 -9.66 16.32 5.03
C ASN A 112 -9.42 14.95 5.68
N TYR A 113 -8.22 14.39 5.56
CA TYR A 113 -7.93 13.05 6.10
C TYR A 113 -7.87 13.00 7.63
N PHE A 114 -7.61 14.12 8.30
CA PHE A 114 -7.70 14.23 9.76
C PHE A 114 -9.14 14.39 10.28
N GLY A 115 -10.12 14.63 9.40
CA GLY A 115 -11.51 14.89 9.81
C GLY A 115 -11.72 16.30 10.36
N GLU A 116 -10.78 17.21 10.12
CA GLU A 116 -10.89 18.61 10.52
C GLU A 116 -11.67 19.42 9.50
N ASN A 117 -12.43 20.41 9.99
CA ASN A 117 -13.13 21.35 9.14
C ASN A 117 -12.15 22.35 8.49
N PHE A 118 -12.57 22.89 7.35
CA PHE A 118 -11.77 23.81 6.53
C PHE A 118 -11.11 24.95 7.31
N THR A 119 -11.84 25.55 8.24
CA THR A 119 -11.37 26.69 9.05
C THR A 119 -10.18 26.38 9.97
N LYS A 120 -9.87 25.10 10.19
CA LYS A 120 -8.82 24.66 11.11
C LYS A 120 -7.61 24.04 10.42
N SER A 121 -7.68 23.72 9.13
CA SER A 121 -6.68 22.88 8.48
C SER A 121 -6.42 23.29 7.03
N PHE A 122 -5.18 23.67 6.72
CA PHE A 122 -4.73 23.97 5.35
C PHE A 122 -4.84 22.76 4.40
N THR A 123 -4.87 21.54 4.95
CA THR A 123 -4.92 20.29 4.17
C THR A 123 -6.33 19.86 3.77
N SER A 124 -7.36 20.66 4.09
CA SER A 124 -8.73 20.43 3.65
C SER A 124 -8.90 20.85 2.18
N GLY A 125 -9.68 20.09 1.41
CA GLY A 125 -9.94 20.36 0.00
C GLY A 125 -10.51 21.77 -0.24
N HIS A 126 -10.03 22.42 -1.30
CA HIS A 126 -10.48 23.75 -1.73
C HIS A 126 -11.77 23.71 -2.59
N SER A 127 -12.57 22.64 -2.52
CA SER A 127 -13.40 22.25 -3.68
C SER A 127 -14.62 23.15 -3.97
N SER A 128 -15.05 24.02 -3.04
CA SER A 128 -16.30 24.78 -3.23
C SER A 128 -16.22 26.32 -3.18
N GLU A 129 -15.13 26.96 -2.73
CA GLU A 129 -15.06 28.43 -2.62
C GLU A 129 -14.13 29.12 -3.64
N GLU A 130 -13.09 28.47 -4.16
CA GLU A 130 -12.12 29.16 -5.04
C GLU A 130 -12.52 29.24 -6.52
N LYS A 131 -13.49 28.45 -6.99
CA LYS A 131 -13.97 28.54 -8.38
C LYS A 131 -14.83 29.78 -8.67
N LYS A 132 -15.23 30.57 -7.66
CA LYS A 132 -15.98 31.83 -7.85
C LYS A 132 -15.11 33.08 -7.93
N ASN A 133 -13.83 33.00 -7.55
CA ASN A 133 -12.93 34.17 -7.47
C ASN A 133 -11.77 34.11 -8.48
N ALA A 134 -11.80 33.16 -9.42
CA ALA A 134 -10.89 33.10 -10.55
C ALA A 134 -11.59 33.52 -11.85
N GLU A 135 -12.29 34.66 -11.82
CA GLU A 135 -12.61 35.43 -13.04
C GLU A 135 -11.84 36.74 -12.96
N ILE A 136 -10.73 36.81 -13.70
CA ILE A 136 -10.17 38.03 -14.27
C ILE A 136 -10.50 37.99 -15.76
#